data_AF-A0AA42KJB5-F1
#
_entry.id   AF-A0AA42KJB5-F1
#
_cell.length_a   1.000
_cell.length_b   1.000
_cell.length_c   1.000
_cell.angle_alpha   90.00
_cell.angle_beta   90.00
_cell.angle_gamma   90.00
#
_symmetry.space_group_name_H-M   'P 1'
#
loop_
_entity.id
_entity.type
_entity.pdbx_description
1 polymer ?
#
loop_
_entity_poly.entity_id
_entity_poly.type
_entity_poly.pdbx_seq_one_letter_code
_entity_poly.pdbx_strand_id
1 'polypeptide(L)'
;MRKHLIWLLCVALPAGAQDWLALTLYPGGELYQAEHLQRLVGATQNLWQVKDAQGRTPIQSLDSLASTNAIAAQGDDVRFRRLIETRELTPAGLKTLAGLVEQHPLLGPRLVTAQHDGTHFWLRLAHPYAEAEKAELLLSYAKRLAADFAANCRVAGGAQGTLQGFQLAEWTLQAEAKVPPRTATLQALQQEVGNLRQRSEQAYSAADILIYLKRVLNGDASLPASDDEVAQLYLIAESLRSRDLQDLARPDFQRLKLVALGRERAATPSLPGYHLEAKAQWSSTPNSYLTVDCR
;
A
#
# COMPACT_ATOMS: atom_id res chain seq x y z
N MET A 1 29.91 52.27 -14.19
CA MET A 1 30.23 51.54 -12.94
C MET A 1 29.15 50.49 -12.70
N ARG A 2 29.58 49.24 -12.56
CA ARG A 2 28.77 48.02 -12.48
C ARG A 2 27.82 48.03 -11.27
N LYS A 3 26.54 47.77 -11.49
CA LYS A 3 25.63 47.24 -10.44
C LYS A 3 25.19 45.85 -10.89
N HIS A 4 25.82 44.83 -10.30
CA HIS A 4 25.39 43.44 -10.43
C HIS A 4 24.09 43.27 -9.66
N LEU A 5 22.96 43.25 -10.37
CA LEU A 5 21.71 42.74 -9.83
C LEU A 5 21.77 41.22 -9.95
N ILE A 6 22.14 40.55 -8.85
CA ILE A 6 22.02 39.10 -8.73
C ILE A 6 20.53 38.81 -8.56
N TRP A 7 19.88 38.47 -9.67
CA TRP A 7 18.63 37.72 -9.65
C TRP A 7 18.96 36.32 -9.14
N LEU A 8 18.74 36.09 -7.84
CA LEU A 8 18.52 34.74 -7.34
C LEU A 8 17.20 34.27 -7.97
N LEU A 9 17.31 33.56 -9.09
CA LEU A 9 16.27 32.65 -9.53
C LEU A 9 15.98 31.72 -8.33
N CYS A 10 14.82 31.89 -7.71
CA CYS A 10 14.18 30.81 -7.01
C CYS A 10 14.04 29.68 -8.02
N VAL A 11 14.94 28.71 -7.93
CA VAL A 11 14.81 27.41 -8.58
C VAL A 11 13.43 26.91 -8.15
N ALA A 12 12.50 26.87 -9.09
CA ALA A 12 11.24 26.18 -8.93
C ALA A 12 11.57 24.79 -8.39
N LEU A 13 11.03 24.41 -7.22
CA LEU A 13 11.06 23.02 -6.75
C LEU A 13 10.14 22.23 -7.69
N PRO A 14 10.64 21.41 -8.64
CA PRO A 14 9.79 20.72 -9.57
C PRO A 14 9.91 19.22 -9.31
N ALA A 15 9.25 18.76 -8.24
CA ALA A 15 8.85 17.38 -8.02
C ALA A 15 8.03 17.41 -6.75
N GLY A 16 6.73 17.14 -6.85
CA GLY A 16 5.86 17.16 -5.68
C GLY A 16 6.43 16.27 -4.57
N ALA A 17 6.34 16.74 -3.33
CA ALA A 17 6.93 16.06 -2.18
C ALA A 17 6.57 14.57 -2.23
N GLN A 18 7.59 13.72 -2.29
CA GLN A 18 7.41 12.27 -2.14
C GLN A 18 6.97 12.02 -0.69
N ASP A 19 5.75 11.52 -0.51
CA ASP A 19 5.19 11.20 0.80
C ASP A 19 5.51 9.76 1.22
N TRP A 20 5.85 8.93 0.23
CA TRP A 20 6.22 7.55 0.42
C TRP A 20 7.70 7.31 0.13
N LEU A 21 8.24 6.30 0.80
CA LEU A 21 9.43 5.59 0.42
C LEU A 21 9.05 4.13 0.16
N ALA A 22 9.77 3.47 -0.74
CA ALA A 22 9.51 2.07 -1.10
C ALA A 22 10.77 1.22 -0.93
N LEU A 23 10.59 0.00 -0.42
CA LEU A 23 11.58 -1.06 -0.47
C LEU A 23 10.99 -2.30 -1.11
N THR A 24 11.78 -3.01 -1.91
CA THR A 24 11.44 -4.38 -2.34
C THR A 24 12.43 -5.35 -1.74
N LEU A 25 11.94 -6.31 -0.95
CA LEU A 25 12.72 -7.42 -0.42
C LEU A 25 12.60 -8.62 -1.34
N TYR A 26 13.71 -9.18 -1.82
CA TYR A 26 13.76 -10.43 -2.58
C TYR A 26 14.33 -11.56 -1.71
N PRO A 27 13.49 -12.39 -1.07
CA PRO A 27 13.94 -13.37 -0.09
C PRO A 27 14.67 -14.62 -0.60
N GLY A 28 14.61 -14.99 -1.87
CA GLY A 28 15.19 -16.29 -2.31
C GLY A 28 14.23 -17.32 -2.93
N GLY A 29 12.96 -17.00 -3.19
CA GLY A 29 12.00 -17.97 -3.76
C GLY A 29 11.04 -18.61 -2.75
N GLU A 30 10.86 -17.99 -1.57
CA GLU A 30 10.20 -18.62 -0.41
C GLU A 30 9.16 -17.72 0.27
N LEU A 31 8.47 -16.86 -0.50
CA LEU A 31 7.54 -15.85 0.02
C LEU A 31 6.46 -16.43 0.94
N TYR A 32 5.99 -17.65 0.66
CA TYR A 32 4.96 -18.34 1.46
C TYR A 32 5.52 -19.54 2.23
N GLN A 33 6.66 -19.35 2.89
CA GLN A 33 7.17 -20.30 3.87
C GLN A 33 7.00 -19.80 5.30
N ALA A 34 6.78 -20.73 6.23
CA ALA A 34 6.57 -20.43 7.65
C ALA A 34 7.72 -19.58 8.25
N GLU A 35 8.96 -20.01 8.06
CA GLU A 35 10.13 -19.29 8.57
C GLU A 35 10.35 -17.94 7.89
N HIS A 36 10.06 -17.85 6.58
CA HIS A 36 10.11 -16.61 5.84
C HIS A 36 9.14 -15.59 6.43
N LEU A 37 7.87 -15.99 6.59
CA LEU A 37 6.82 -15.11 7.08
C LEU A 37 7.09 -14.67 8.52
N GLN A 38 7.60 -15.55 9.39
CA GLN A 38 8.02 -15.19 10.75
C GLN A 38 9.14 -14.15 10.74
N ARG A 39 10.18 -14.33 9.91
CA ARG A 39 11.28 -13.36 9.75
C ARG A 39 10.77 -12.02 9.20
N LEU A 40 9.90 -12.07 8.19
CA LEU A 40 9.29 -10.89 7.59
C LEU A 40 8.55 -10.04 8.64
N VAL A 41 7.81 -10.68 9.54
CA VAL A 41 7.11 -10.01 10.64
C VAL A 41 8.07 -9.31 11.58
N GLY A 42 9.11 -10.01 12.06
CA GLY A 42 10.10 -9.43 12.97
C GLY A 42 10.85 -8.25 12.32
N ALA A 43 11.29 -8.43 11.07
CA ALA A 43 11.97 -7.38 10.33
C ALA A 43 11.06 -6.15 10.11
N THR A 44 9.79 -6.36 9.78
CA THR A 44 8.79 -5.28 9.64
C THR A 44 8.59 -4.50 10.94
N GLN A 45 8.50 -5.19 12.08
CA GLN A 45 8.34 -4.56 13.40
C GLN A 45 9.55 -3.68 13.73
N ASN A 46 10.74 -4.14 13.40
CA ASN A 46 11.98 -3.44 13.66
C ASN A 46 12.18 -2.18 12.80
N LEU A 47 11.51 -2.05 11.66
CA LEU A 47 11.54 -0.79 10.88
C LEU A 47 10.99 0.40 11.67
N TRP A 48 10.03 0.18 12.57
CA TRP A 48 9.50 1.24 13.45
C TRP A 48 10.52 1.79 14.45
N GLN A 49 11.64 1.10 14.65
CA GLN A 49 12.72 1.52 15.56
C GLN A 49 13.73 2.46 14.88
N VAL A 50 13.71 2.59 13.55
CA VAL A 50 14.57 3.54 12.83
C VAL A 50 14.18 4.96 13.24
N LYS A 51 15.19 5.78 13.53
CA LYS A 51 15.04 7.18 13.93
C LYS A 51 15.67 8.11 12.89
N ASP A 52 15.11 9.31 12.76
CA ASP A 52 15.78 10.38 12.02
C ASP A 52 16.93 10.99 12.83
N ALA A 53 17.65 11.94 12.21
CA ALA A 53 18.76 12.63 12.85
C ALA A 53 18.36 13.42 14.12
N GLN A 54 17.06 13.69 14.32
CA GLN A 54 16.52 14.35 15.50
C GLN A 54 15.95 13.35 16.53
N GLY A 55 16.12 12.04 16.31
CA GLY A 55 15.65 11.00 17.22
C GLY A 55 14.14 10.70 17.13
N ARG A 56 13.44 11.23 16.13
CA ARG A 56 12.00 11.03 15.93
C ARG A 56 11.73 9.75 15.15
N THR A 57 10.52 9.18 15.29
CA THR A 57 10.05 8.11 14.40
C THR A 57 9.62 8.71 13.06
N PRO A 58 10.30 8.41 11.94
CA PRO A 58 10.05 9.10 10.67
C PRO A 58 8.79 8.65 9.93
N ILE A 59 8.34 7.41 10.17
CA ILE A 59 7.19 6.82 9.48
C ILE A 59 5.88 7.04 10.24
N GLN A 60 4.86 7.47 9.50
CA GLN A 60 3.47 7.54 9.95
C GLN A 60 2.79 6.18 9.81
N SER A 61 3.01 5.52 8.67
CA SER A 61 2.45 4.20 8.37
C SER A 61 3.45 3.36 7.59
N LEU A 62 3.33 2.05 7.74
CA LEU A 62 4.09 1.06 7.00
C LEU A 62 3.10 0.04 6.44
N ASP A 63 3.06 -0.07 5.12
CA ASP A 63 2.16 -0.95 4.39
C ASP A 63 3.00 -2.01 3.67
N SER A 64 2.87 -3.26 4.10
CA SER A 64 3.57 -4.43 3.57
C SER A 64 2.68 -5.66 3.74
N LEU A 65 3.06 -6.79 3.12
CA LEU A 65 2.37 -8.07 3.39
C LEU A 65 2.29 -8.33 4.91
N ALA A 66 3.39 -8.14 5.62
CA ALA A 66 3.45 -8.40 7.07
C ALA A 66 2.62 -7.41 7.90
N SER A 67 2.56 -6.13 7.55
CA SER A 67 1.78 -5.15 8.32
C SER A 67 0.28 -5.23 8.05
N THR A 68 -0.09 -5.73 6.86
CA THR A 68 -1.48 -5.81 6.40
C THR A 68 -2.08 -7.22 6.50
N ASN A 69 -1.29 -8.24 6.87
CA ASN A 69 -1.69 -9.63 7.08
C ASN A 69 -3.19 -9.83 7.34
N ALA A 70 -3.92 -10.09 6.27
CA ALA A 70 -5.21 -10.76 6.27
C ALA A 70 -4.96 -12.16 5.72
N ILE A 71 -5.58 -13.20 6.30
CA ILE A 71 -6.31 -14.23 5.54
C ILE A 71 -7.03 -15.25 6.42
N ALA A 72 -8.27 -15.50 6.01
CA ALA A 72 -9.20 -16.49 6.56
C ALA A 72 -8.95 -17.89 6.01
N ALA A 73 -8.87 -18.89 6.90
CA ALA A 73 -8.92 -20.29 6.54
C ALA A 73 -9.60 -21.13 7.64
N GLN A 74 -10.93 -21.12 7.68
CA GLN A 74 -11.77 -22.26 8.07
C GLN A 74 -13.24 -21.91 7.80
N GLY A 75 -13.99 -22.84 7.21
CA GLY A 75 -15.36 -22.65 6.74
C GLY A 75 -16.41 -22.55 7.85
N ASP A 76 -16.22 -21.66 8.83
CA ASP A 76 -17.26 -21.15 9.74
C ASP A 76 -16.84 -19.81 10.37
N ASP A 77 -17.85 -19.04 10.75
CA ASP A 77 -17.87 -17.57 10.87
C ASP A 77 -16.84 -16.94 11.83
N VAL A 78 -16.17 -15.91 11.30
CA VAL A 78 -15.54 -14.79 12.02
C VAL A 78 -14.32 -15.11 12.87
N ARG A 79 -13.13 -15.14 12.24
CA ARG A 79 -11.88 -14.68 12.88
C ARG A 79 -10.95 -13.99 11.88
N PHE A 80 -10.72 -12.70 12.07
CA PHE A 80 -9.55 -12.01 11.55
C PHE A 80 -8.79 -11.47 12.76
N ARG A 81 -7.71 -12.17 13.12
CA ARG A 81 -6.68 -11.62 14.01
C ARG A 81 -5.37 -11.56 13.24
N ARG A 82 -4.62 -10.51 13.59
CA ARG A 82 -3.34 -10.11 13.03
C ARG A 82 -2.30 -11.25 13.10
N LEU A 83 -1.47 -11.33 12.06
CA LEU A 83 -0.19 -12.02 11.99
C LEU A 83 -0.28 -13.53 12.24
N ILE A 84 -0.65 -14.29 11.21
CA ILE A 84 -0.25 -15.69 10.99
C ILE A 84 -0.17 -16.48 12.30
N GLU A 85 -1.27 -17.09 12.72
CA GLU A 85 -1.19 -17.94 13.90
C GLU A 85 -0.28 -19.13 13.56
N THR A 86 0.67 -19.47 14.43
CA THR A 86 1.68 -20.52 14.15
C THR A 86 1.03 -21.85 13.73
N ARG A 87 -0.20 -22.13 14.18
CA ARG A 87 -0.99 -23.31 13.82
C ARG A 87 -1.49 -23.32 12.36
N GLU A 88 -1.52 -22.17 11.69
CA GLU A 88 -1.99 -21.99 10.31
C GLU A 88 -0.84 -22.10 9.29
N LEU A 89 0.40 -22.15 9.76
CA LEU A 89 1.64 -22.35 8.98
C LEU A 89 1.82 -23.81 8.50
N THR A 90 0.72 -24.47 8.12
CA THR A 90 0.76 -25.80 7.48
C THR A 90 0.87 -25.63 5.96
N PRO A 91 1.35 -26.64 5.21
CA PRO A 91 1.40 -26.55 3.74
C PRO A 91 0.05 -26.21 3.09
N ALA A 92 -1.05 -26.77 3.61
CA ALA A 92 -2.39 -26.46 3.12
C ALA A 92 -2.83 -25.03 3.47
N GLY A 93 -2.59 -24.59 4.70
CA GLY A 93 -2.86 -23.22 5.13
C GLY A 93 -2.06 -22.18 4.33
N LEU A 94 -0.78 -22.45 4.06
CA LEU A 94 0.10 -21.62 3.24
C LEU A 94 -0.35 -21.55 1.78
N LYS A 95 -0.85 -22.65 1.21
CA LYS A 95 -1.43 -22.65 -0.14
C LYS A 95 -2.70 -21.81 -0.22
N THR A 96 -3.58 -21.92 0.76
CA THR A 96 -4.78 -21.08 0.86
C THR A 96 -4.42 -19.62 1.06
N LEU A 97 -3.42 -19.33 1.90
CA LEU A 97 -2.85 -18.00 2.10
C LEU A 97 -2.38 -17.41 0.78
N ALA A 98 -1.55 -18.14 0.03
CA ALA A 98 -1.06 -17.67 -1.26
C ALA A 98 -2.19 -17.28 -2.21
N GLY A 99 -3.17 -18.17 -2.40
CA GLY A 99 -4.30 -17.91 -3.30
C GLY A 99 -5.15 -16.70 -2.89
N LEU A 100 -5.40 -16.52 -1.58
CA LEU A 100 -6.19 -15.38 -1.12
C LEU A 100 -5.42 -14.06 -1.19
N VAL A 101 -4.11 -14.05 -0.91
CA VAL A 101 -3.29 -12.83 -1.02
C VAL A 101 -3.22 -12.41 -2.48
N GLU A 102 -2.90 -13.35 -3.38
CA GLU A 102 -2.78 -13.09 -4.82
C GLU A 102 -4.07 -12.52 -5.42
N GLN A 103 -5.23 -12.95 -4.92
CA GLN A 103 -6.54 -12.46 -5.37
C GLN A 103 -6.99 -11.17 -4.65
N HIS A 104 -6.35 -10.78 -3.56
CA HIS A 104 -6.74 -9.61 -2.80
C HIS A 104 -6.37 -8.33 -3.57
N PRO A 105 -7.31 -7.39 -3.79
CA PRO A 105 -7.11 -6.21 -4.64
C PRO A 105 -6.00 -5.27 -4.14
N LEU A 106 -5.63 -5.37 -2.86
CA LEU A 106 -4.54 -4.61 -2.25
C LEU A 106 -3.25 -5.39 -2.00
N LEU A 107 -3.36 -6.68 -1.68
CA LEU A 107 -2.21 -7.44 -1.17
C LEU A 107 -1.47 -8.14 -2.29
N GLY A 108 -2.17 -8.71 -3.27
CA GLY A 108 -1.56 -9.31 -4.46
C GLY A 108 -0.59 -8.35 -5.14
N PRO A 109 -0.99 -7.10 -5.41
CA PRO A 109 -0.12 -5.99 -5.80
C PRO A 109 1.17 -5.75 -5.01
N ARG A 110 1.18 -6.06 -3.71
CA ARG A 110 2.32 -5.82 -2.82
C ARG A 110 3.31 -6.99 -2.87
N LEU A 111 3.00 -8.02 -3.63
CA LEU A 111 3.88 -9.14 -3.94
C LEU A 111 4.42 -9.04 -5.35
N VAL A 112 5.63 -9.54 -5.51
CA VAL A 112 6.21 -9.86 -6.81
C VAL A 112 6.04 -11.36 -6.98
N THR A 113 5.16 -11.81 -7.88
CA THR A 113 4.95 -13.25 -8.13
C THR A 113 5.39 -13.69 -9.53
N ALA A 114 5.61 -14.99 -9.65
CA ALA A 114 5.99 -15.81 -10.81
C ALA A 114 7.48 -15.89 -11.20
N GLN A 115 8.30 -14.84 -11.06
CA GLN A 115 9.74 -14.91 -11.49
C GLN A 115 10.75 -14.17 -10.59
N HIS A 116 10.32 -13.41 -9.57
CA HIS A 116 11.20 -12.58 -8.74
C HIS A 116 10.60 -12.39 -7.34
N ASP A 117 10.24 -13.49 -6.67
CA ASP A 117 9.61 -13.53 -5.35
C ASP A 117 10.10 -12.42 -4.43
N GLY A 118 9.20 -11.49 -4.13
CA GLY A 118 9.53 -10.33 -3.33
C GLY A 118 8.33 -9.65 -2.71
N THR A 119 8.57 -8.89 -1.64
CA THR A 119 7.54 -8.12 -0.93
C THR A 119 7.87 -6.64 -1.00
N HIS A 120 6.85 -5.83 -1.31
CA HIS A 120 6.93 -4.38 -1.24
C HIS A 120 6.62 -3.86 0.16
N PHE A 121 7.44 -2.92 0.62
CA PHE A 121 7.25 -2.15 1.83
C PHE A 121 7.06 -0.70 1.44
N TRP A 122 5.89 -0.15 1.72
CA TRP A 122 5.53 1.24 1.47
C TRP A 122 5.55 1.99 2.81
N LEU A 123 6.48 2.93 2.95
CA LEU A 123 6.75 3.69 4.16
C LEU A 123 6.21 5.11 3.96
N ARG A 124 5.11 5.48 4.64
CA ARG A 124 4.60 6.85 4.61
C ARG A 124 5.33 7.70 5.63
N LEU A 125 5.86 8.83 5.22
CA LEU A 125 6.58 9.74 6.10
C LEU A 125 5.60 10.55 6.96
N ALA A 126 5.93 10.73 8.25
CA ALA A 126 5.13 11.53 9.19
C ALA A 126 5.29 13.03 9.00
N HIS A 127 6.38 13.45 8.36
CA HIS A 127 6.73 14.84 8.12
C HIS A 127 7.30 14.99 6.71
N PRO A 128 7.24 16.19 6.13
CA PRO A 128 8.03 16.49 4.94
C PRO A 128 9.52 16.45 5.30
N TYR A 129 10.29 15.65 4.57
CA TYR A 129 11.75 15.57 4.67
C TYR A 129 12.39 16.16 3.42
N ALA A 130 13.61 16.69 3.55
CA ALA A 130 14.40 17.07 2.38
C ALA A 130 14.86 15.82 1.61
N GLU A 131 15.14 15.95 0.31
CA GLU A 131 15.50 14.79 -0.53
C GLU A 131 16.77 14.05 -0.05
N ALA A 132 17.76 14.77 0.49
CA ALA A 132 18.94 14.16 1.09
C ALA A 132 18.58 13.34 2.34
N GLU A 133 17.73 13.88 3.22
CA GLU A 133 17.27 13.18 4.43
C GLU A 133 16.43 11.94 4.06
N LYS A 134 15.60 12.02 3.02
CA LYS A 134 14.86 10.86 2.51
C LYS A 134 15.79 9.75 2.05
N ALA A 135 16.86 10.08 1.32
CA ALA A 135 17.84 9.10 0.87
C ALA A 135 18.55 8.41 2.06
N GLU A 136 18.92 9.18 3.08
CA GLU A 136 19.53 8.65 4.31
C GLU A 136 18.57 7.75 5.09
N LEU A 137 17.30 8.18 5.23
CA LEU A 137 16.25 7.39 5.88
C LEU A 137 16.00 6.09 5.12
N LEU A 138 15.82 6.16 3.80
CA LEU A 138 15.59 5.00 2.95
C LEU A 138 16.74 3.99 3.04
N LEU A 139 17.98 4.46 3.01
CA LEU A 139 19.15 3.60 3.19
C LEU A 139 19.17 2.96 4.59
N SER A 140 18.78 3.70 5.62
CA SER A 140 18.70 3.19 7.01
C SER A 140 17.63 2.11 7.13
N TYR A 141 16.45 2.30 6.53
CA TYR A 141 15.40 1.28 6.46
C TYR A 141 15.87 0.05 5.69
N ALA A 142 16.51 0.22 4.52
CA ALA A 142 17.01 -0.89 3.71
C ALA A 142 18.08 -1.71 4.45
N LYS A 143 19.03 -1.04 5.11
CA LYS A 143 20.06 -1.71 5.92
C LYS A 143 19.47 -2.44 7.12
N ARG A 144 18.49 -1.84 7.79
CA ARG A 144 17.79 -2.49 8.91
C ARG A 144 17.04 -3.73 8.45
N LEU A 145 16.28 -3.61 7.35
CA LEU A 145 15.56 -4.72 6.73
C LEU A 145 16.52 -5.85 6.34
N ALA A 146 17.65 -5.52 5.69
CA ALA A 146 18.66 -6.51 5.31
C ALA A 146 19.23 -7.25 6.53
N ALA A 147 19.66 -6.50 7.56
CA ALA A 147 20.27 -7.07 8.76
C ALA A 147 19.32 -7.98 9.56
N ASP A 148 18.05 -7.60 9.66
CA ASP A 148 17.05 -8.35 10.41
C ASP A 148 16.49 -9.56 9.63
N PHE A 149 16.59 -9.54 8.31
CA PHE A 149 15.99 -10.57 7.47
C PHE A 149 16.94 -11.76 7.22
N ALA A 150 18.17 -11.52 6.74
CA ALA A 150 19.21 -12.54 6.61
C ALA A 150 20.61 -11.92 6.43
N ALA A 151 21.65 -12.63 6.89
CA ALA A 151 23.03 -12.12 6.86
C ALA A 151 23.61 -11.90 5.45
N ASN A 152 23.08 -12.59 4.43
CA ASN A 152 23.53 -12.48 3.05
C ASN A 152 22.82 -11.37 2.26
N CYS A 153 21.81 -10.71 2.84
CA CYS A 153 21.05 -9.68 2.15
C CYS A 153 21.91 -8.48 1.76
N ARG A 154 21.73 -7.99 0.53
CA ARG A 154 22.44 -6.83 -0.03
C ARG A 154 21.47 -5.72 -0.37
N VAL A 155 21.80 -4.50 0.02
CA VAL A 155 21.06 -3.31 -0.40
C VAL A 155 21.57 -2.87 -1.77
N ALA A 156 20.65 -2.68 -2.72
CA ALA A 156 20.96 -2.20 -4.06
C ALA A 156 20.02 -1.06 -4.47
N GLY A 157 20.43 -0.31 -5.50
CA GLY A 157 19.61 0.74 -6.08
C GLY A 157 18.33 0.19 -6.71
N GLY A 158 17.23 0.93 -6.59
CA GLY A 158 15.92 0.57 -7.15
C GLY A 158 15.88 0.39 -8.68
N ALA A 159 16.95 0.76 -9.40
CA ALA A 159 17.05 0.67 -10.85
C ALA A 159 16.90 -0.76 -11.42
N GLN A 160 17.15 -1.80 -10.61
CA GLN A 160 16.95 -3.20 -11.02
C GLN A 160 15.73 -3.84 -10.34
N GLY A 161 14.99 -3.07 -9.55
CA GLY A 161 13.83 -3.57 -8.83
C GLY A 161 12.56 -3.58 -9.67
N THR A 162 11.56 -4.34 -9.25
CA THR A 162 10.29 -4.53 -9.97
C THR A 162 9.43 -3.27 -10.02
N LEU A 163 9.54 -2.38 -9.04
CA LEU A 163 8.89 -1.05 -9.09
C LEU A 163 9.68 -0.02 -9.92
N GLN A 164 10.75 -0.41 -10.62
CA GLN A 164 11.50 0.53 -11.44
C GLN A 164 10.61 1.17 -12.52
N GLY A 165 10.66 2.50 -12.58
CA GLY A 165 9.87 3.30 -13.52
C GLY A 165 8.38 3.39 -13.16
N PHE A 166 7.96 2.88 -12.01
CA PHE A 166 6.59 3.06 -11.51
C PHE A 166 6.41 4.39 -10.78
N GLN A 167 5.15 4.78 -10.70
CA GLN A 167 4.62 5.90 -9.95
C GLN A 167 3.38 5.43 -9.19
N LEU A 168 3.28 5.86 -7.94
CA LEU A 168 2.13 5.65 -7.07
C LEU A 168 1.45 7.00 -6.87
N ALA A 169 0.13 7.03 -6.97
CA ALA A 169 -0.69 8.15 -6.56
C ALA A 169 -1.79 7.65 -5.63
N GLU A 170 -1.93 8.31 -4.49
CA GLU A 170 -3.04 8.14 -3.55
C GLU A 170 -3.81 9.45 -3.50
N TRP A 171 -5.14 9.38 -3.68
CA TRP A 171 -6.03 10.53 -3.54
C TRP A 171 -6.99 10.29 -2.41
N THR A 172 -7.14 11.29 -1.53
CA THR A 172 -8.20 11.34 -0.53
C THR A 172 -9.24 12.34 -1.02
N LEU A 173 -10.47 11.86 -1.19
CA LEU A 173 -11.63 12.63 -1.60
C LEU A 173 -12.54 12.84 -0.39
N GLN A 174 -13.04 14.05 -0.21
CA GLN A 174 -13.92 14.45 0.89
C GLN A 174 -15.28 14.86 0.31
N ALA A 175 -16.37 14.41 0.93
CA ALA A 175 -17.72 14.80 0.53
C ALA A 175 -17.92 16.31 0.71
N GLU A 176 -18.54 16.97 -0.27
CA GLU A 176 -18.67 18.44 -0.31
C GLU A 176 -19.61 19.01 0.77
N ALA A 177 -20.65 18.26 1.15
CA ALA A 177 -21.49 18.56 2.32
C ALA A 177 -22.44 17.39 2.64
N LYS A 178 -23.18 16.91 1.64
CA LYS A 178 -24.05 15.74 1.77
C LYS A 178 -23.36 14.54 1.15
N VAL A 179 -23.18 13.48 1.93
CA VAL A 179 -22.66 12.21 1.43
C VAL A 179 -23.67 11.62 0.43
N PRO A 180 -23.27 11.33 -0.82
CA PRO A 180 -24.13 10.64 -1.78
C PRO A 180 -24.50 9.22 -1.30
N PRO A 181 -25.56 8.60 -1.85
CA PRO A 181 -25.91 7.21 -1.53
C PRO A 181 -24.71 6.26 -1.71
N ARG A 182 -24.56 5.27 -0.83
CA ARG A 182 -23.35 4.43 -0.81
C ARG A 182 -23.23 3.61 -2.07
N THR A 183 -24.31 2.96 -2.49
CA THR A 183 -24.41 2.20 -3.74
C THR A 183 -24.03 3.02 -4.97
N ALA A 184 -24.58 4.24 -5.12
CA ALA A 184 -24.22 5.16 -6.20
C ALA A 184 -22.74 5.57 -6.14
N THR A 185 -22.22 5.82 -4.94
CA THR A 185 -20.80 6.14 -4.73
C THR A 185 -19.90 4.98 -5.12
N LEU A 186 -20.25 3.74 -4.77
CA LEU A 186 -19.47 2.54 -5.13
C LEU A 186 -19.48 2.29 -6.64
N GLN A 187 -20.60 2.54 -7.32
CA GLN A 187 -20.68 2.47 -8.79
C GLN A 187 -19.75 3.50 -9.44
N ALA A 188 -19.77 4.74 -8.95
CA ALA A 188 -18.90 5.80 -9.46
C ALA A 188 -17.41 5.49 -9.18
N LEU A 189 -17.08 4.95 -8.00
CA LEU A 189 -15.73 4.49 -7.68
C LEU A 189 -15.27 3.36 -8.60
N GLN A 190 -16.14 2.39 -8.91
CA GLN A 190 -15.80 1.31 -9.83
C GLN A 190 -15.50 1.83 -11.24
N GLN A 191 -16.27 2.81 -11.72
CA GLN A 191 -16.03 3.47 -13.01
C GLN A 191 -14.70 4.23 -13.02
N GLU A 192 -14.44 5.04 -11.99
CA GLU A 192 -13.20 5.81 -11.87
C GLU A 192 -11.96 4.90 -11.75
N VAL A 193 -12.03 3.83 -10.95
CA VAL A 193 -10.96 2.83 -10.88
C VAL A 193 -10.79 2.11 -12.23
N GLY A 194 -11.87 1.81 -12.93
CA GLY A 194 -11.83 1.27 -14.29
C GLY A 194 -11.07 2.17 -15.26
N ASN A 195 -11.31 3.48 -15.20
CA ASN A 195 -10.58 4.48 -16.00
C ASN A 195 -9.09 4.53 -15.62
N LEU A 196 -8.77 4.50 -14.32
CA LEU A 196 -7.37 4.49 -13.85
C LEU A 196 -6.62 3.24 -14.32
N ARG A 197 -7.26 2.07 -14.30
CA ARG A 197 -6.68 0.79 -14.76
C ARG A 197 -6.33 0.77 -16.25
N GLN A 198 -6.93 1.63 -17.08
CA GLN A 198 -6.54 1.72 -18.50
C GLN A 198 -5.10 2.22 -18.70
N ARG A 199 -4.53 2.90 -17.69
CA ARG A 199 -3.19 3.53 -17.74
C ARG A 199 -2.30 3.16 -16.56
N SER A 200 -2.80 2.31 -15.67
CA SER A 200 -2.12 1.88 -14.46
C SER A 200 -2.08 0.37 -14.43
N GLU A 201 -0.96 -0.21 -14.00
CA GLU A 201 -0.88 -1.65 -13.75
C GLU A 201 -1.91 -2.06 -12.70
N GLN A 202 -2.13 -1.16 -11.73
CA GLN A 202 -3.08 -1.37 -10.64
C GLN A 202 -3.78 -0.07 -10.29
N ALA A 203 -5.07 -0.18 -9.99
CA ALA A 203 -5.80 0.84 -9.27
C ALA A 203 -6.89 0.17 -8.43
N TYR A 204 -7.22 0.77 -7.31
CA TYR A 204 -8.21 0.23 -6.38
C TYR A 204 -8.87 1.30 -5.52
N SER A 205 -10.03 0.96 -5.00
CA SER A 205 -10.86 1.75 -4.08
C SER A 205 -11.58 0.83 -3.08
N ALA A 206 -12.36 1.41 -2.17
CA ALA A 206 -13.22 0.65 -1.26
C ALA A 206 -14.20 -0.28 -2.00
N ALA A 207 -14.62 0.07 -3.23
CA ALA A 207 -15.49 -0.79 -4.04
C ALA A 207 -14.82 -2.14 -4.36
N ASP A 208 -13.53 -2.14 -4.68
CA ASP A 208 -12.78 -3.36 -5.00
C ASP A 208 -12.65 -4.28 -3.79
N ILE A 209 -12.42 -3.71 -2.58
CA ILE A 209 -12.40 -4.49 -1.34
C ILE A 209 -13.76 -5.09 -1.04
N LEU A 210 -14.85 -4.32 -1.18
CA LEU A 210 -16.20 -4.82 -0.90
C LEU A 210 -16.61 -5.92 -1.87
N ILE A 211 -16.26 -5.80 -3.17
CA ILE A 211 -16.45 -6.86 -4.16
C ILE A 211 -15.65 -8.11 -3.78
N TYR A 212 -14.40 -7.94 -3.36
CA TYR A 212 -13.56 -9.06 -2.92
C TYR A 212 -14.16 -9.74 -1.67
N LEU A 213 -14.56 -8.96 -0.66
CA LEU A 213 -15.16 -9.47 0.56
C LEU A 213 -16.44 -10.25 0.27
N LYS A 214 -17.31 -9.69 -0.57
CA LYS A 214 -18.54 -10.36 -1.01
C LYS A 214 -18.25 -11.70 -1.69
N ARG A 215 -17.28 -11.71 -2.61
CA ARG A 215 -16.84 -12.94 -3.30
C ARG A 215 -16.33 -14.00 -2.32
N VAL A 216 -15.55 -13.60 -1.32
CA VAL A 216 -15.03 -14.51 -0.30
C VAL A 216 -16.15 -15.05 0.58
N LEU A 217 -17.12 -14.22 0.96
CA LEU A 217 -18.21 -14.60 1.88
C LEU A 217 -19.27 -15.49 1.23
N ASN A 218 -19.65 -15.21 -0.02
CA ASN A 218 -20.79 -15.88 -0.66
C ASN A 218 -20.61 -16.20 -2.16
N GLY A 219 -19.41 -16.01 -2.71
CA GLY A 219 -19.11 -16.29 -4.12
C GLY A 219 -19.55 -15.21 -5.11
N ASP A 220 -20.22 -14.14 -4.67
CA ASP A 220 -20.70 -13.06 -5.54
C ASP A 220 -19.63 -11.97 -5.74
N ALA A 221 -19.22 -11.77 -7.00
CA ALA A 221 -18.22 -10.80 -7.41
C ALA A 221 -18.82 -9.45 -7.87
N SER A 222 -20.07 -9.17 -7.54
CA SER A 222 -20.75 -7.91 -7.87
C SER A 222 -20.59 -6.84 -6.78
N LEU A 223 -20.96 -5.60 -7.11
CA LEU A 223 -21.12 -4.55 -6.11
C LEU A 223 -22.24 -4.92 -5.10
N PRO A 224 -22.19 -4.40 -3.87
CA PRO A 224 -23.33 -4.47 -2.96
C PRO A 224 -24.57 -3.85 -3.62
N ALA A 225 -25.70 -4.54 -3.54
CA ALA A 225 -26.95 -4.20 -4.20
C ALA A 225 -27.74 -3.10 -3.46
N SER A 226 -27.47 -2.88 -2.16
CA SER A 226 -28.16 -1.91 -1.34
C SER A 226 -27.24 -1.25 -0.31
N ASP A 227 -27.61 -0.06 0.18
CA ASP A 227 -26.87 0.66 1.22
C ASP A 227 -26.87 -0.11 2.57
N ASP A 228 -27.87 -0.98 2.79
CA ASP A 228 -27.93 -1.90 3.93
C ASP A 228 -26.92 -3.04 3.80
N GLU A 229 -26.78 -3.63 2.60
CA GLU A 229 -25.74 -4.63 2.33
C GLU A 229 -24.35 -4.02 2.48
N VAL A 230 -24.16 -2.77 2.02
CA VAL A 230 -22.92 -2.03 2.29
C VAL A 230 -22.69 -1.92 3.80
N ALA A 231 -23.68 -1.49 4.57
CA ALA A 231 -23.55 -1.37 6.02
C ALA A 231 -23.18 -2.71 6.68
N GLN A 232 -23.81 -3.81 6.27
CA GLN A 232 -23.51 -5.16 6.75
C GLN A 232 -22.07 -5.57 6.43
N LEU A 233 -21.61 -5.36 5.20
CA LEU A 233 -20.22 -5.65 4.81
C LEU A 233 -19.21 -4.79 5.56
N TYR A 234 -19.53 -3.54 5.88
CA TYR A 234 -18.70 -2.71 6.77
C TYR A 234 -18.69 -3.23 8.21
N LEU A 235 -19.83 -3.64 8.76
CA LEU A 235 -19.89 -4.24 10.10
C LEU A 235 -19.07 -5.53 10.17
N ILE A 236 -19.15 -6.35 9.12
CA ILE A 236 -18.31 -7.53 8.96
C ILE A 236 -16.85 -7.05 8.92
N ALA A 237 -16.45 -6.19 7.99
CA ALA A 237 -15.07 -5.70 7.90
C ALA A 237 -14.53 -5.07 9.21
N GLU A 238 -15.35 -4.35 9.96
CA GLU A 238 -15.04 -3.81 11.30
C GLU A 238 -14.84 -4.93 12.33
N SER A 239 -15.73 -5.93 12.37
CA SER A 239 -15.57 -7.11 13.23
C SER A 239 -14.28 -7.87 12.90
N LEU A 240 -13.89 -7.84 11.63
CA LEU A 240 -12.66 -8.42 11.11
C LEU A 240 -11.45 -7.47 11.26
N ARG A 241 -11.66 -6.24 11.76
CA ARG A 241 -10.65 -5.19 11.88
C ARG A 241 -9.85 -4.98 10.60
N SER A 242 -10.55 -5.02 9.46
CA SER A 242 -9.97 -4.76 8.15
C SER A 242 -9.52 -3.30 8.08
N ARG A 243 -8.23 -3.09 8.35
CA ARG A 243 -7.59 -1.77 8.22
C ARG A 243 -7.68 -1.25 6.79
N ASP A 244 -7.61 -2.14 5.82
CA ASP A 244 -7.69 -1.78 4.41
C ASP A 244 -9.03 -1.13 4.04
N LEU A 245 -10.15 -1.65 4.56
CA LEU A 245 -11.45 -1.02 4.31
C LEU A 245 -11.53 0.34 5.01
N GLN A 246 -11.07 0.43 6.26
CA GLN A 246 -11.01 1.69 7.01
C GLN A 246 -10.09 2.74 6.36
N ASP A 247 -8.98 2.30 5.75
CA ASP A 247 -8.00 3.14 5.08
C ASP A 247 -8.52 3.60 3.70
N LEU A 248 -9.31 2.76 3.00
CA LEU A 248 -9.88 3.10 1.69
C LEU A 248 -11.19 3.88 1.77
N ALA A 249 -11.97 3.72 2.83
CA ALA A 249 -13.19 4.50 3.06
C ALA A 249 -13.63 4.43 4.53
N ARG A 250 -14.25 5.53 4.99
CA ARG A 250 -14.96 5.49 6.27
C ARG A 250 -16.33 4.81 6.11
N PRO A 251 -16.89 4.18 7.15
CA PRO A 251 -18.25 3.60 7.09
C PRO A 251 -19.35 4.59 6.70
N ASP A 252 -19.12 5.88 6.93
CA ASP A 252 -20.02 6.98 6.58
C ASP A 252 -19.77 7.57 5.18
N PHE A 253 -18.76 7.08 4.46
CA PHE A 253 -18.34 7.56 3.13
C PHE A 253 -17.97 9.05 3.10
N GLN A 254 -17.75 9.70 4.24
CA GLN A 254 -17.33 11.11 4.26
C GLN A 254 -15.99 11.30 3.57
N ARG A 255 -15.09 10.32 3.73
CA ARG A 255 -13.79 10.27 3.08
C ARG A 255 -13.62 8.96 2.35
N LEU A 256 -13.12 9.09 1.12
CA LEU A 256 -12.81 8.00 0.23
C LEU A 256 -11.35 8.13 -0.19
N LYS A 257 -10.71 7.00 -0.40
CA LYS A 257 -9.37 6.93 -0.93
C LYS A 257 -9.35 6.07 -2.19
N LEU A 258 -8.63 6.57 -3.19
CA LEU A 258 -8.30 5.85 -4.40
C LEU A 258 -6.79 5.78 -4.50
N VAL A 259 -6.27 4.67 -5.00
CA VAL A 259 -4.85 4.50 -5.25
C VAL A 259 -4.65 3.96 -6.66
N ALA A 260 -3.62 4.45 -7.32
CA ALA A 260 -3.14 3.92 -8.59
C ALA A 260 -1.63 3.72 -8.52
N LEU A 261 -1.16 2.61 -9.09
CA LEU A 261 0.24 2.27 -9.27
C LEU A 261 0.46 1.90 -10.73
N GLY A 262 1.35 2.60 -11.42
CA GLY A 262 1.59 2.37 -12.85
C GLY A 262 2.81 3.11 -13.35
N ARG A 263 3.17 2.88 -14.61
CA ARG A 263 4.32 3.56 -15.24
C ARG A 263 3.96 4.97 -15.73
N GLU A 264 2.69 5.20 -16.00
CA GLU A 264 2.18 6.51 -16.41
C GLU A 264 1.68 7.31 -15.21
N ARG A 265 1.77 8.64 -15.33
CA ARG A 265 1.21 9.53 -14.33
C ARG A 265 -0.32 9.49 -14.44
N ALA A 266 -0.97 8.94 -13.42
CA ALA A 266 -2.41 8.89 -13.37
C ALA A 266 -3.04 10.28 -13.20
N ALA A 267 -4.13 10.51 -13.92
CA ALA A 267 -4.96 11.70 -13.77
C ALA A 267 -5.62 11.72 -12.38
N THR A 268 -5.86 12.90 -11.83
CA THR A 268 -6.62 13.02 -10.57
C THR A 268 -8.06 12.54 -10.84
N PRO A 269 -8.57 11.57 -10.06
CA PRO A 269 -9.93 11.06 -10.24
C PRO A 269 -10.96 12.13 -9.88
N SER A 270 -12.12 12.05 -10.52
CA SER A 270 -13.22 12.98 -10.29
C SER A 270 -14.46 12.19 -9.90
N LEU A 271 -14.97 12.41 -8.68
CA LEU A 271 -16.11 11.69 -8.15
C LEU A 271 -17.25 12.67 -7.83
N PRO A 272 -18.46 12.49 -8.39
CA PRO A 272 -19.58 13.40 -8.15
C PRO A 272 -19.91 13.55 -6.65
N GLY A 273 -20.01 14.80 -6.17
CA GLY A 273 -20.29 15.12 -4.77
C GLY A 273 -19.07 15.05 -3.84
N TYR A 274 -17.87 14.87 -4.40
CA TYR A 274 -16.61 14.86 -3.66
C TYR A 274 -15.60 15.82 -4.29
N HIS A 275 -14.77 16.42 -3.44
CA HIS A 275 -13.61 17.21 -3.84
C HIS A 275 -12.32 16.54 -3.37
N LEU A 276 -11.20 16.87 -4.03
CA LEU A 276 -9.88 16.42 -3.61
C LEU A 276 -9.47 17.13 -2.31
N GLU A 277 -9.32 16.37 -1.22
CA GLU A 277 -8.80 16.87 0.06
C GLU A 277 -7.28 16.82 0.09
N ALA A 278 -6.71 15.67 -0.29
CA ALA A 278 -5.27 15.43 -0.23
C ALA A 278 -4.80 14.50 -1.34
N LYS A 279 -3.54 14.66 -1.73
CA LYS A 279 -2.86 13.78 -2.67
C LYS A 279 -1.50 13.40 -2.11
N ALA A 280 -1.23 12.11 -2.06
CA ALA A 280 0.11 11.59 -1.81
C ALA A 280 0.67 10.96 -3.08
N GLN A 281 1.98 11.08 -3.28
CA GLN A 281 2.62 10.54 -4.48
C GLN A 281 3.98 9.91 -4.19
N TRP A 282 4.33 8.98 -5.07
CA TRP A 282 5.67 8.41 -5.14
C TRP A 282 6.05 8.09 -6.59
N SER A 283 7.35 8.13 -6.86
CA SER A 283 7.92 7.73 -8.14
C SER A 283 9.23 7.03 -7.89
N SER A 284 9.51 5.93 -8.58
CA SER A 284 10.76 5.19 -8.43
C SER A 284 12.00 6.04 -8.80
N THR A 285 12.63 6.65 -7.80
CA THR A 285 13.92 7.35 -7.91
C THR A 285 14.94 6.71 -6.96
N PRO A 286 16.25 6.97 -7.14
CA PRO A 286 17.28 6.46 -6.21
C PRO A 286 17.08 6.88 -4.75
N ASN A 287 16.35 7.97 -4.49
CA ASN A 287 16.11 8.51 -3.14
C ASN A 287 14.79 8.04 -2.52
N SER A 288 13.95 7.34 -3.29
CA SER A 288 12.61 6.91 -2.87
C SER A 288 12.39 5.42 -3.06
N TYR A 289 13.30 4.71 -3.73
CA TYR A 289 13.22 3.28 -3.97
C TYR A 289 14.58 2.58 -3.89
N LEU A 290 14.68 1.59 -2.99
CA LEU A 290 15.81 0.64 -2.93
C LEU A 290 15.30 -0.79 -2.93
N THR A 291 16.20 -1.73 -3.20
CA THR A 291 15.94 -3.16 -3.07
C THR A 291 16.84 -3.76 -2.00
N VAL A 292 16.33 -4.83 -1.38
CA VAL A 292 17.06 -5.70 -0.46
C VAL A 292 17.04 -7.09 -1.07
N ASP A 293 18.16 -7.53 -1.63
CA ASP A 293 18.28 -8.81 -2.32
C ASP A 293 18.97 -9.84 -1.44
N CYS A 294 18.27 -10.92 -1.10
CA CYS A 294 18.74 -12.00 -0.23
C CYS A 294 18.83 -13.34 -0.97
N ARG A 295 18.66 -13.33 -2.30
CA ARG A 295 18.84 -14.51 -3.17
C ARG A 295 20.31 -14.93 -3.24
#